data_AF-A0A351WMV7-F1
#
_entry.id   AF-A0A351WMV7-F1
#
_cell.length_a   1.000
_cell.length_b   1.000
_cell.length_c   1.000
_cell.angle_alpha   90.00
_cell.angle_beta   90.00
_cell.angle_gamma   90.00
#
_symmetry.space_group_name_H-M   'P 1'
#
loop_
_entity.id
_entity.type
_entity.pdbx_description
1 polymer ?
#
loop_
_entity_poly.entity_id
_entity_poly.type
_entity_poly.pdbx_seq_one_letter_code
_entity_poly.pdbx_strand_id
1 'polypeptide(L)' 'MMMVKEQAHKLIDRMPDRATWDDLMHEIYVREVIEKGLADSKEGKTRDIKEVRARYGLPE' A
#
# COMPACT_ATOMS: atom_id res chain seq x y z
N MET A 1 -12.40 -5.65 -13.00
CA MET A 1 -10.93 -5.59 -12.81
C MET A 1 -10.42 -4.51 -13.76
N MET A 2 -9.88 -3.39 -13.29
CA MET A 2 -9.20 -2.45 -14.20
C MET A 2 -7.86 -3.07 -14.63
N MET A 3 -7.46 -2.86 -15.88
CA MET A 3 -6.16 -3.36 -16.36
C MET A 3 -5.01 -2.61 -15.67
N VAL A 4 -3.88 -3.27 -15.41
CA VAL A 4 -2.70 -2.65 -14.78
C VAL A 4 -2.28 -1.37 -15.52
N LYS A 5 -2.41 -1.37 -16.86
CA LYS A 5 -2.13 -0.21 -17.70
C LYS A 5 -3.04 1.00 -17.38
N GLU A 6 -4.34 0.79 -17.27
CA GLU A 6 -5.30 1.87 -16.93
C GLU A 6 -5.05 2.41 -15.52
N GLN A 7 -4.72 1.51 -14.61
CA GLN A 7 -4.38 1.83 -13.23
C GLN A 7 -3.10 2.66 -13.12
N ALA A 8 -2.11 2.39 -13.97
CA ALA A 8 -0.87 3.17 -14.07
C ALA A 8 -1.13 4.55 -14.69
N HIS A 9 -1.94 4.64 -15.74
CA HIS A 9 -2.32 5.94 -16.32
C HIS A 9 -2.98 6.84 -15.28
N LYS A 10 -4.00 6.35 -14.56
CA LYS A 10 -4.66 7.13 -13.49
C LYS A 10 -3.71 7.55 -12.37
N LEU A 11 -2.69 6.74 -12.08
CA LEU A 11 -1.66 7.08 -11.10
C LEU A 11 -0.78 8.22 -11.60
N ILE A 12 -0.38 8.20 -12.86
CA ILE A 12 0.42 9.27 -13.48
C ILE A 12 -0.40 10.56 -13.60
N ASP A 13 -1.68 10.46 -14.02
CA ASP A 13 -2.56 11.62 -14.25
C ASP A 13 -2.82 12.46 -12.98
N ARG A 14 -2.67 11.87 -11.79
CA ARG A 14 -2.83 12.55 -10.50
C ARG A 14 -1.53 13.12 -9.93
N MET A 15 -0.38 12.83 -10.55
CA MET A 15 0.91 13.28 -10.05
C MET A 15 1.11 14.78 -10.35
N PRO A 16 1.83 15.51 -9.48
CA PRO A 16 2.25 16.88 -9.78
C PRO A 16 3.12 16.93 -11.05
N ASP A 17 3.03 18.03 -11.82
CA ASP A 17 3.84 18.22 -13.03
C ASP A 17 5.36 18.12 -12.80
N ARG A 18 5.80 18.39 -11.57
CA ARG A 18 7.21 18.35 -11.15
C ARG A 18 7.60 17.05 -10.45
N ALA A 19 6.72 16.04 -10.45
CA ALA A 19 7.01 14.77 -9.84
C ALA A 19 8.20 14.10 -10.54
N THR A 20 9.03 13.46 -9.72
CA THR A 20 10.25 12.79 -10.13
C THR A 20 10.01 11.30 -10.35
N TRP A 21 11.03 10.61 -10.88
CA TRP A 21 11.01 9.15 -10.94
C TRP A 21 10.92 8.50 -9.56
N ASP A 22 11.52 9.11 -8.54
CA ASP A 22 11.45 8.61 -7.16
C ASP A 22 10.03 8.70 -6.62
N ASP A 23 9.30 9.79 -6.92
CA ASP A 23 7.89 9.94 -6.55
C ASP A 23 7.01 8.88 -7.23
N LEU A 24 7.24 8.61 -8.52
CA LEU A 24 6.52 7.56 -9.25
C LEU A 24 6.77 6.17 -8.63
N MET A 25 8.03 5.86 -8.35
CA MET A 25 8.40 4.58 -7.74
C MET A 25 7.81 4.41 -6.35
N HIS A 26 7.78 5.48 -5.56
CA HIS A 26 7.13 5.48 -4.25
C HIS A 26 5.64 5.16 -4.35
N GLU A 27 4.91 5.84 -5.24
CA GLU A 27 3.48 5.61 -5.46
C GLU A 27 3.17 4.17 -5.90
N ILE A 28 4.00 3.59 -6.78
CA ILE A 28 3.89 2.19 -7.19
C ILE A 28 4.08 1.26 -5.99
N TYR A 29 5.11 1.49 -5.18
CA TYR A 29 5.40 0.68 -4.00
C TYR A 29 4.27 0.74 -2.97
N VAL A 30 3.75 1.94 -2.68
CA VAL A 30 2.62 2.13 -1.76
C VAL A 30 1.40 1.32 -2.22
N ARG A 31 1.09 1.34 -3.52
CA ARG A 31 -0.02 0.56 -4.08
C ARG A 31 0.20 -0.94 -3.91
N GLU A 32 1.39 -1.43 -4.20
CA GLU A 32 1.74 -2.84 -4.05
C GLU A 32 1.57 -3.32 -2.59
N VAL A 33 2.03 -2.52 -1.63
CA VAL A 33 1.90 -2.83 -0.19
C VAL A 33 0.42 -2.85 0.23
N ILE A 34 -0.39 -1.92 -0.26
CA ILE A 34 -1.84 -1.91 0.01
C ILE A 34 -2.52 -3.16 -0.56
N GLU A 35 -2.24 -3.51 -1.82
CA GLU A 35 -2.85 -4.67 -2.46
C GLU A 35 -2.46 -5.98 -1.76
N LYS A 36 -1.18 -6.11 -1.36
CA LYS A 36 -0.70 -7.22 -0.54
C LYS A 36 -1.39 -7.27 0.82
N GLY A 37 -1.47 -6.15 1.53
CA GLY A 37 -2.14 -6.09 2.84
C GLY A 37 -3.63 -6.42 2.77
N LEU A 38 -4.32 -5.98 1.71
CA LEU A 38 -5.71 -6.35 1.46
C LEU A 38 -5.87 -7.84 1.16
N ALA A 39 -4.95 -8.46 0.43
CA ALA A 39 -4.95 -9.89 0.17
C ALA A 39 -4.71 -10.68 1.47
N ASP A 40 -3.67 -10.33 2.23
CA ASP A 40 -3.37 -10.95 3.53
C ASP A 40 -4.56 -10.84 4.51
N SER A 41 -5.23 -9.67 4.54
CA SER A 41 -6.42 -9.48 5.37
C SER A 41 -7.57 -10.40 4.95
N LYS A 42 -7.82 -10.56 3.64
CA LYS A 42 -8.86 -11.47 3.13
C LYS A 42 -8.55 -12.94 3.42
N GLU A 43 -7.27 -13.29 3.42
CA GLU A 43 -6.79 -14.63 3.73
C GLU A 43 -6.65 -14.90 5.25
N GLY A 44 -6.97 -13.91 6.09
CA GLY A 44 -6.84 -14.05 7.54
C GLY A 44 -5.40 -14.06 8.05
N LYS A 45 -4.41 -13.71 7.22
CA LYS A 45 -2.99 -13.55 7.58
C LYS A 45 -2.75 -12.26 8.36
N THR A 46 -3.51 -12.10 9.43
CA THR A 46 -3.48 -10.92 10.31
C THR A 46 -2.91 -11.31 11.68
N ARG A 47 -2.63 -10.31 12.52
CA ARG A 47 -2.19 -10.53 13.91
C ARG A 47 -3.14 -9.83 14.86
N ASP A 48 -3.29 -10.40 16.04
CA ASP A 48 -4.08 -9.78 17.10
C ASP A 48 -3.45 -8.46 17.56
N ILE A 49 -4.29 -7.47 17.84
CA ILE A 49 -3.84 -6.13 18.23
C ILE A 49 -3.04 -6.16 19.54
N LYS A 50 -3.36 -7.06 20.47
CA LYS A 50 -2.63 -7.22 21.75
C LYS A 50 -1.20 -7.70 21.50
N GLU A 51 -1.02 -8.66 20.60
CA GLU A 51 0.31 -9.16 20.22
C GLU A 51 1.18 -8.08 19.57
N VAL A 52 0.57 -7.26 18.71
CA VAL A 52 1.25 -6.15 18.03
C VAL A 52 1.66 -5.09 19.06
N ARG A 53 0.76 -4.68 19.95
CA ARG A 53 1.06 -3.69 20.99
C ARG A 53 2.15 -4.16 21.94
N ALA A 54 2.08 -5.40 22.41
CA ALA A 54 3.10 -6.00 23.27
C ALA A 54 4.48 -6.00 22.60
N ARG A 55 4.56 -6.33 21.30
CA ARG A 55 5.81 -6.33 20.53
C ARG A 55 6.49 -4.95 20.47
N TYR A 56 5.69 -3.89 20.37
CA TYR A 56 6.19 -2.52 20.21
C TYR A 56 6.16 -1.71 21.52
N GLY A 57 5.84 -2.32 22.66
CA GLY A 57 5.78 -1.64 23.96
C GLY A 57 4.67 -0.58 24.06
N LEU A 58 3.58 -0.75 23.30
CA LEU A 58 2.45 0.16 23.27
C LEU A 58 1.41 -0.22 24.33
N PRO A 59 0.73 0.75 24.96
CA PRO A 59 -0.32 0.45 25.95
C PRO A 59 -1.53 -0.22 25.30
N GLU A 60 -2.27 -0.99 26.11
CA GLU A 60 -3.55 -1.61 25.75
C GLU A 60 -4.68 -0.59 25.57
#